data_AF-A0A521DD21-F1
#
_entry.id   AF-A0A521DD21-F1
#
_cell.length_a   1.000
_cell.length_b   1.000
_cell.length_c   1.000
_cell.angle_alpha   90.00
_cell.angle_beta   90.00
_cell.angle_gamma   90.00
#
_symmetry.space_group_name_H-M   'P 1'
#
loop_
_entity.id
_entity.type
_entity.pdbx_description
1 polymer ?
#
loop_
_entity_poly.entity_id
_entity_poly.type
_entity_poly.pdbx_seq_one_letter_code
_entity_poly.pdbx_strand_id
1 'polypeptide(L)'
;MTVGHGSLVRPDVDVVRRARRSAFLLPAVVLGLGVPRMVLTGEYAGLHGDLAWTVLVTVAVLTAVVPLLAPLVPALERRAADAARVHVALHAHTDPGPWLRERADLAARRLVRLHWVGRLMPVLPIVLLVQADWDRPGATPAAVVVVAGYAALQSWHRRQTLAAARWVADPAGPWRDAPPTPWWEPWLGGRRMLALAGLYTVTVVVVVLATSG
;
A
#
# COMPACT_ATOMS: atom_id res chain seq x y z
N MET A 1 31.63 16.30 -38.93
CA MET A 1 30.30 16.11 -38.33
C MET A 1 30.45 15.30 -37.06
N THR A 2 30.49 15.96 -35.90
CA THR A 2 30.60 15.33 -34.59
C THR A 2 29.18 15.13 -34.04
N VAL A 3 28.76 13.87 -33.96
CA VAL A 3 27.46 13.48 -33.39
C VAL A 3 27.50 13.70 -31.89
N GLY A 4 26.76 14.70 -31.43
CA GLY A 4 26.56 14.98 -30.01
C GLY A 4 26.02 13.76 -29.29
N HIS A 5 26.82 13.18 -28.40
CA HIS A 5 26.35 12.15 -27.49
C HIS A 5 25.52 12.82 -26.40
N GLY A 6 24.21 12.70 -26.58
CA GLY A 6 23.19 13.20 -25.67
C GLY A 6 23.45 12.77 -24.24
N SER A 7 23.46 13.77 -23.37
CA SER A 7 23.16 13.74 -21.94
C SER A 7 22.91 12.35 -21.34
N LEU A 8 23.96 11.76 -20.76
CA LEU A 8 23.87 10.76 -19.70
C LEU A 8 23.30 11.44 -18.44
N VAL A 9 22.04 11.87 -18.48
CA VAL A 9 21.29 12.20 -17.26
C VAL A 9 21.09 10.87 -16.55
N ARG A 10 21.98 10.56 -15.60
CA ARG A 10 21.98 9.41 -14.68
C ARG A 10 20.54 9.03 -14.26
N PRO A 11 19.88 8.08 -14.95
CA PRO A 11 18.53 7.66 -14.60
C PRO A 11 18.53 6.98 -13.22
N ASP A 12 19.65 6.34 -12.88
CA ASP A 12 19.82 5.60 -11.62
C ASP A 12 19.81 6.51 -10.39
N VAL A 13 20.37 7.72 -10.43
CA VAL A 13 20.45 8.58 -9.22
C VAL A 13 19.08 9.12 -8.83
N ASP A 14 18.27 9.54 -9.81
CA ASP A 14 16.91 10.01 -9.56
C ASP A 14 15.98 8.87 -9.13
N VAL A 15 16.15 7.67 -9.71
CA VAL A 15 15.41 6.48 -9.31
C VAL A 15 15.76 6.07 -7.88
N VAL A 16 17.05 6.07 -7.50
CA VAL A 16 17.49 5.77 -6.13
C VAL A 16 16.98 6.81 -5.13
N ARG A 17 17.03 8.10 -5.48
CA ARG A 17 16.52 9.18 -4.61
C ARG A 17 15.01 9.08 -4.41
N ARG A 18 14.25 8.81 -5.48
CA ARG A 18 12.80 8.57 -5.38
C ARG A 18 12.48 7.29 -4.63
N ALA A 19 13.24 6.21 -4.84
CA ALA A 19 13.09 4.96 -4.10
C ALA A 19 13.28 5.19 -2.59
N ARG A 20 14.34 5.90 -2.18
CA ARG A 20 14.57 6.26 -0.78
C ARG A 20 13.43 7.09 -0.19
N ARG A 21 12.93 8.11 -0.91
CA ARG A 21 11.77 8.89 -0.47
C ARG A 21 10.50 8.04 -0.36
N SER A 22 10.27 7.15 -1.34
CA SER A 22 9.10 6.27 -1.35
C SER A 22 9.09 5.27 -0.19
N ALA A 23 10.27 4.92 0.33
CA ALA A 23 10.41 3.98 1.44
C ALA A 23 9.85 4.53 2.76
N PHE A 24 9.77 5.86 2.92
CA PHE A 24 9.15 6.53 4.08
C PHE A 24 7.65 6.79 3.91
N LEU A 25 7.07 6.44 2.75
CA LEU A 25 5.62 6.62 2.53
C LEU A 25 4.80 5.77 3.50
N LEU A 26 5.23 4.54 3.80
CA LEU A 26 4.48 3.67 4.69
C LEU A 26 4.45 4.24 6.14
N PRO A 27 5.59 4.60 6.77
CA PRO A 27 5.57 5.31 8.06
C PRO A 27 4.74 6.61 8.03
N ALA A 28 4.85 7.39 6.95
CA ALA A 28 4.10 8.63 6.81
C ALA A 28 2.58 8.39 6.72
N VAL A 29 2.14 7.33 6.04
CA VAL A 29 0.73 6.92 5.98
C VAL A 29 0.26 6.41 7.34
N VAL A 30 1.08 5.61 8.04
CA VAL A 30 0.77 5.13 9.40
C VAL A 30 0.52 6.32 10.34
N LEU A 31 1.42 7.31 10.36
CA LEU A 31 1.26 8.49 11.21
C LEU A 31 0.12 9.39 10.72
N GLY A 32 0.07 9.67 9.41
CA GLY A 32 -0.90 10.57 8.79
C GLY A 32 -2.34 10.08 8.86
N LEU A 33 -2.59 8.77 9.01
CA LEU A 33 -3.92 8.22 9.24
C LEU A 33 -4.14 7.77 10.69
N GLY A 34 -3.09 7.34 11.38
CA GLY A 34 -3.16 6.88 12.77
C GLY A 34 -3.41 8.01 13.76
N VAL A 35 -2.72 9.15 13.60
CA VAL A 35 -2.91 10.31 14.50
C VAL A 35 -4.32 10.89 14.39
N PRO A 36 -4.87 11.17 13.19
CA PRO A 36 -6.25 11.62 13.09
C PRO A 36 -7.26 10.60 13.62
N ARG A 37 -7.02 9.30 13.42
CA ARG A 37 -7.84 8.25 14.02
C ARG A 37 -7.86 8.35 15.55
N MET A 38 -6.70 8.55 16.18
CA MET A 38 -6.60 8.74 17.63
C MET A 38 -7.38 9.96 18.10
N VAL A 39 -7.28 11.08 17.38
CA VAL A 39 -8.02 12.30 17.72
C VAL A 39 -9.53 12.05 17.62
N LEU A 40 -9.99 11.35 16.58
CA LEU A 40 -11.40 11.06 16.33
C LEU A 40 -12.00 10.06 17.32
N THR A 41 -11.30 8.96 17.61
CA THR A 41 -11.90 7.82 18.35
C THR A 41 -11.29 7.64 19.73
N GLY A 42 -10.08 8.15 19.98
CA GLY A 42 -9.31 7.84 21.19
C GLY A 42 -8.73 6.43 21.20
N GLU A 43 -8.85 5.73 20.06
CA GLU A 43 -8.58 4.31 19.95
C GLU A 43 -7.68 3.98 18.76
N TYR A 44 -6.79 3.02 18.97
CA TYR A 44 -5.98 2.41 17.92
C TYR A 44 -5.88 0.92 18.12
N ALA A 45 -6.28 0.15 17.10
CA ALA A 45 -6.30 -1.32 17.14
C ALA A 45 -7.05 -1.93 18.35
N GLY A 46 -8.10 -1.26 18.83
CA GLY A 46 -8.90 -1.70 19.98
C GLY A 46 -8.30 -1.36 21.35
N LEU A 47 -7.20 -0.59 21.38
CA LEU A 47 -6.58 -0.08 22.60
C LEU A 47 -6.92 1.40 22.78
N HIS A 48 -7.00 1.84 24.04
CA HIS A 48 -7.34 3.20 24.46
C HIS A 48 -6.17 3.90 25.15
N GLY A 49 -6.19 5.24 25.18
CA GLY A 49 -5.27 6.05 25.97
C GLY A 49 -3.80 5.87 25.61
N ASP A 50 -2.93 5.84 26.62
CA ASP A 50 -1.47 5.78 26.44
C ASP A 50 -0.99 4.50 25.74
N LEU A 51 -1.70 3.38 25.95
CA LEU A 51 -1.43 2.11 25.28
C LEU A 51 -1.66 2.21 23.77
N ALA A 52 -2.70 2.93 23.37
CA ALA A 52 -2.96 3.18 21.96
C ALA A 52 -1.79 3.98 21.34
N TRP A 53 -1.35 5.05 22.01
CA TRP A 53 -0.26 5.90 21.54
C TRP A 53 1.08 5.17 21.46
N THR A 54 1.42 4.39 22.47
CA THR A 54 2.64 3.58 22.46
C THR A 54 2.64 2.57 21.33
N VAL A 55 1.50 1.92 21.03
CA VAL A 55 1.39 1.01 19.87
C VAL A 55 1.52 1.77 18.55
N LEU A 56 0.86 2.91 18.38
CA LEU A 56 0.98 3.71 17.16
C LEU A 56 2.44 4.15 16.91
N VAL A 57 3.11 4.68 17.95
CA VAL A 57 4.52 5.08 17.88
C VAL A 57 5.39 3.86 17.57
N THR A 58 5.16 2.73 18.23
CA THR A 58 5.92 1.49 18.01
C THR A 58 5.78 1.01 16.55
N VAL A 59 4.56 1.00 16.00
CA VAL A 59 4.33 0.62 14.60
C VAL A 59 4.99 1.62 13.63
N ALA A 60 4.91 2.92 13.92
CA ALA A 60 5.57 3.94 13.11
C ALA A 60 7.10 3.79 13.14
N VAL A 61 7.68 3.50 14.30
CA VAL A 61 9.12 3.22 14.46
C VAL A 61 9.50 1.94 13.72
N LEU A 62 8.80 0.83 13.94
CA LEU A 62 9.09 -0.45 13.27
C LEU A 62 9.01 -0.33 11.74
N THR A 63 8.02 0.38 11.22
CA THR A 63 7.90 0.63 9.78
C THR A 63 8.98 1.57 9.25
N ALA A 64 9.50 2.50 10.07
CA ALA A 64 10.60 3.40 9.72
C ALA A 64 11.99 2.74 9.85
N VAL A 65 12.13 1.70 10.69
CA VAL A 65 13.39 0.98 10.87
C VAL A 65 13.86 0.35 9.55
N VAL A 66 12.96 -0.24 8.76
CA VAL A 66 13.32 -0.89 7.48
C VAL A 66 13.98 0.10 6.50
N PRO A 67 13.41 1.27 6.17
CA PRO A 67 14.08 2.25 5.31
C PRO A 67 15.33 2.86 5.93
N LEU A 68 15.40 2.97 7.26
CA LEU A 68 16.60 3.46 7.97
C LEU A 68 17.76 2.47 7.95
N LEU A 69 17.47 1.16 7.98
CA LEU A 69 18.47 0.09 7.88
C LEU A 69 18.84 -0.25 6.44
N ALA A 70 18.01 0.14 5.46
CA ALA A 70 18.27 -0.09 4.04
C ALA A 70 19.69 0.33 3.56
N PRO A 71 20.24 1.51 3.91
CA PRO A 71 21.61 1.87 3.52
C PRO A 71 22.71 1.07 4.23
N LEU A 72 22.40 0.42 5.36
CA LEU A 72 23.35 -0.37 6.13
C LEU A 72 23.37 -1.84 5.68
N VAL A 73 22.31 -2.31 5.03
CA VAL A 73 22.14 -3.70 4.60
C VAL A 73 22.07 -3.77 3.07
N PRO A 74 23.15 -4.17 2.38
CA PRO A 74 23.22 -4.19 0.92
C PRO A 74 22.11 -5.00 0.25
N ALA A 75 21.63 -6.06 0.92
CA ALA A 75 20.52 -6.86 0.45
C ALA A 75 19.19 -6.09 0.42
N LEU A 76 18.95 -5.20 1.39
CA LEU A 76 17.74 -4.36 1.44
C LEU A 76 17.79 -3.26 0.38
N GLU A 77 18.95 -2.64 0.18
CA GLU A 77 19.13 -1.63 -0.86
C GLU A 77 18.88 -2.22 -2.26
N ARG A 78 19.43 -3.40 -2.55
CA ARG A 78 19.16 -4.11 -3.83
C ARG A 78 17.68 -4.43 -4.00
N ARG A 79 17.01 -4.94 -2.95
CA ARG A 79 15.57 -5.23 -2.99
C ARG A 79 14.73 -3.98 -3.21
N ALA A 80 15.08 -2.86 -2.57
CA ALA A 80 14.39 -1.59 -2.75
C ALA A 80 14.59 -1.03 -4.17
N ALA A 81 15.79 -1.15 -4.73
CA ALA A 81 16.08 -0.76 -6.10
C ALA A 81 15.31 -1.62 -7.12
N ASP A 82 15.28 -2.94 -6.94
CA ASP A 82 14.49 -3.85 -7.77
C ASP A 82 12.99 -3.49 -7.72
N ALA A 83 12.45 -3.27 -6.52
CA ALA A 83 11.05 -2.88 -6.34
C ALA A 83 10.74 -1.53 -7.01
N ALA A 84 11.65 -0.55 -6.90
CA ALA A 84 11.49 0.74 -7.55
C ALA A 84 11.53 0.61 -9.08
N ARG A 85 12.44 -0.21 -9.64
CA ARG A 85 12.51 -0.48 -11.09
C ARG A 85 11.25 -1.14 -11.60
N VAL A 86 10.72 -2.14 -10.88
CA VAL A 86 9.43 -2.76 -11.21
C VAL A 86 8.30 -1.74 -11.14
N HIS A 87 8.24 -0.91 -10.10
CA HIS A 87 7.20 0.11 -9.96
C HIS A 87 7.23 1.13 -11.11
N VAL A 88 8.44 1.60 -11.48
CA VAL A 88 8.64 2.51 -12.62
C VAL A 88 8.26 1.83 -13.92
N ALA A 89 8.68 0.58 -14.15
CA ALA A 89 8.31 -0.18 -15.34
C ALA A 89 6.80 -0.33 -15.52
N LEU A 90 6.08 -0.66 -14.43
CA LEU A 90 4.61 -0.76 -14.47
C LEU A 90 3.95 0.59 -14.80
N HIS A 91 4.44 1.70 -14.25
CA HIS A 91 3.84 3.02 -14.45
C HIS A 91 4.18 3.64 -15.81
N ALA A 92 5.46 3.56 -16.18
CA ALA A 92 6.00 4.12 -17.42
C ALA A 92 5.83 3.18 -18.62
N HIS A 93 5.38 1.95 -18.38
CA HIS A 93 5.22 0.91 -19.40
C HIS A 93 6.51 0.62 -20.17
N THR A 94 7.61 0.48 -19.43
CA THR A 94 8.95 0.22 -19.97
C THR A 94 9.44 -1.16 -19.54
N ASP A 95 10.31 -1.77 -20.35
CA ASP A 95 10.90 -3.08 -20.00
C ASP A 95 11.87 -2.93 -18.81
N PRO A 96 11.63 -3.61 -17.67
CA PRO A 96 12.52 -3.55 -16.50
C PRO A 96 13.82 -4.35 -16.66
N GLY A 97 13.95 -5.13 -17.75
CA GLY A 97 15.08 -6.00 -18.01
C GLY A 97 14.80 -7.48 -17.70
N PRO A 98 15.59 -8.41 -18.25
CA PRO A 98 15.26 -9.83 -18.32
C PRO A 98 15.02 -10.48 -16.96
N TRP A 99 15.76 -10.09 -15.92
CA TRP A 99 15.63 -10.66 -14.57
C TRP A 99 14.48 -10.09 -13.73
N LEU A 100 13.82 -9.00 -14.17
CA LEU A 100 12.70 -8.37 -13.45
C LEU A 100 11.34 -8.52 -14.15
N ARG A 101 11.30 -8.97 -15.41
CA ARG A 101 10.06 -9.16 -16.17
C ARG A 101 9.06 -10.05 -15.45
N GLU A 102 9.50 -11.22 -14.99
CA GLU A 102 8.63 -12.16 -14.25
C GLU A 102 8.10 -11.53 -12.95
N ARG A 103 8.95 -10.82 -12.22
CA ARG A 103 8.53 -10.10 -10.99
C ARG A 103 7.52 -9.00 -11.29
N ALA A 104 7.68 -8.28 -12.40
CA ALA A 104 6.72 -7.27 -12.85
C ALA A 104 5.38 -7.91 -13.23
N ASP A 105 5.38 -9.04 -13.92
CA ASP A 105 4.17 -9.78 -14.31
C ASP A 105 3.40 -10.29 -13.07
N LEU A 106 4.11 -10.84 -12.09
CA LEU A 106 3.53 -11.29 -10.82
C LEU A 106 2.99 -10.11 -9.99
N ALA A 107 3.72 -9.00 -9.95
CA ALA A 107 3.29 -7.79 -9.25
C ALA A 107 2.03 -7.18 -9.90
N ALA A 108 1.99 -7.09 -11.23
CA ALA A 108 0.85 -6.57 -11.97
C ALA A 108 -0.39 -7.45 -11.75
N ARG A 109 -0.26 -8.78 -11.86
CA ARG A 109 -1.36 -9.71 -11.57
C ARG A 109 -1.87 -9.61 -10.14
N ARG A 110 -0.96 -9.53 -9.17
CA ARG A 110 -1.32 -9.37 -7.75
C ARG A 110 -2.10 -8.07 -7.53
N LEU A 111 -1.66 -6.96 -8.10
CA LEU A 111 -2.36 -5.67 -8.01
C LEU A 111 -3.74 -5.71 -8.65
N VAL A 112 -3.86 -6.32 -9.85
CA VAL A 112 -5.17 -6.51 -10.50
C VAL A 112 -6.08 -7.36 -9.63
N ARG A 113 -5.61 -8.49 -9.08
CA ARG A 113 -6.46 -9.33 -8.22
C ARG A 113 -6.87 -8.64 -6.92
N LEU A 114 -6.03 -7.77 -6.39
CA LEU A 114 -6.33 -6.96 -5.21
C LEU A 114 -7.13 -5.69 -5.53
N HIS A 115 -7.64 -5.51 -6.76
CA HIS A 115 -8.45 -4.34 -7.12
C HIS A 115 -9.66 -4.13 -6.19
N TRP A 116 -10.17 -5.20 -5.58
CA TRP A 116 -11.33 -5.16 -4.68
C TRP A 116 -11.01 -4.50 -3.34
N VAL A 117 -9.74 -4.51 -2.91
CA VAL A 117 -9.30 -3.80 -1.70
C VAL A 117 -9.60 -2.32 -1.84
N GLY A 118 -9.35 -1.75 -3.02
CA GLY A 118 -9.75 -0.39 -3.35
C GLY A 118 -11.27 -0.16 -3.22
N ARG A 119 -12.13 -1.14 -3.51
CA ARG A 119 -13.58 -0.97 -3.34
C ARG A 119 -14.01 -0.94 -1.87
N LEU A 120 -13.31 -1.66 -0.99
CA LEU A 120 -13.57 -1.64 0.45
C LEU A 120 -12.90 -0.48 1.17
N MET A 121 -11.90 0.14 0.54
CA MET A 121 -11.15 1.24 1.14
C MET A 121 -11.99 2.38 1.73
N PRO A 122 -13.13 2.82 1.14
CA PRO A 122 -13.98 3.85 1.76
C PRO A 122 -14.76 3.36 3.00
N VAL A 123 -14.87 2.06 3.25
CA VAL A 123 -15.58 1.54 4.43
C VAL A 123 -14.87 1.97 5.72
N LEU A 124 -13.53 1.90 5.74
CA LEU A 124 -12.77 2.24 6.95
C LEU A 124 -12.95 3.69 7.42
N PRO A 125 -12.82 4.72 6.57
CA PRO A 125 -13.07 6.09 7.00
C PRO A 125 -14.54 6.33 7.37
N ILE A 126 -15.51 5.67 6.73
CA ILE A 126 -16.93 5.78 7.12
C ILE A 126 -17.12 5.24 8.55
N VAL A 127 -16.61 4.04 8.84
CA VAL A 127 -16.70 3.45 10.18
C VAL A 127 -16.03 4.35 11.23
N LEU A 128 -14.86 4.92 10.90
CA LEU A 128 -14.17 5.87 11.77
C LEU A 128 -14.98 7.13 12.08
N LEU A 129 -15.65 7.69 11.07
CA LEU A 129 -16.47 8.90 11.24
C LEU A 129 -17.75 8.61 12.04
N VAL A 130 -18.31 7.41 11.92
CA VAL A 130 -19.46 6.95 12.73
C VAL A 130 -19.06 6.75 14.19
N GLN A 131 -17.84 6.27 14.44
CA GLN A 131 -17.28 6.07 15.79
C GLN A 131 -16.64 7.34 16.38
N ALA A 132 -16.62 8.44 15.63
CA ALA A 132 -15.92 9.65 16.06
C ALA A 132 -16.62 10.32 17.24
N ASP A 133 -15.82 10.69 18.24
CA ASP A 133 -16.19 11.56 19.34
C ASP A 133 -16.08 13.02 18.86
N TRP A 134 -17.19 13.54 18.35
CA TRP A 134 -17.25 14.87 17.73
C TRP A 134 -17.11 16.02 18.74
N ASP A 135 -17.24 15.74 20.04
CA ASP A 135 -17.10 16.73 21.10
C ASP A 135 -15.62 17.05 21.40
N ARG A 136 -14.68 16.27 20.84
CA ARG A 136 -13.24 16.49 21.07
C ARG A 136 -12.68 17.67 20.29
N PRO A 137 -11.79 18.46 20.91
CA PRO A 137 -11.07 19.50 20.20
C PRO A 137 -10.21 18.88 19.09
N GLY A 138 -10.47 19.28 17.85
CA GLY A 138 -9.74 18.78 16.69
C GLY A 138 -10.40 17.62 15.93
N ALA A 139 -11.59 17.18 16.32
CA ALA A 139 -12.33 16.13 15.59
C ALA A 139 -12.58 16.54 14.12
N THR A 140 -13.08 17.74 13.86
CA THR A 140 -13.35 18.23 12.50
C THR A 140 -12.10 18.26 11.60
N PRO A 141 -10.98 18.90 11.97
CA PRO A 141 -9.78 18.86 11.13
C PRO A 141 -9.22 17.43 10.99
N ALA A 142 -9.31 16.58 12.03
CA ALA A 142 -8.90 15.17 11.92
C ALA A 142 -9.77 14.40 10.91
N ALA A 143 -11.09 14.58 10.92
CA ALA A 143 -12.01 14.00 9.94
C ALA A 143 -11.64 14.40 8.52
N VAL A 144 -11.34 15.69 8.28
CA VAL A 144 -10.90 16.19 6.96
C VAL A 144 -9.61 15.51 6.52
N VAL A 145 -8.62 15.38 7.40
CA VAL A 145 -7.35 14.70 7.09
C VAL A 145 -7.58 13.21 6.79
N VAL A 146 -8.43 12.51 7.55
CA VAL A 146 -8.79 11.11 7.28
C VAL A 146 -9.44 10.99 5.90
N VAL A 147 -10.48 11.76 5.63
CA VAL A 147 -11.21 11.69 4.35
C VAL A 147 -10.27 12.00 3.18
N ALA A 148 -9.49 13.08 3.28
CA ALA A 148 -8.52 13.46 2.24
C ALA A 148 -7.44 12.38 2.05
N GLY A 149 -6.90 11.84 3.15
CA GLY A 149 -5.88 10.78 3.12
C GLY A 149 -6.38 9.49 2.48
N TYR A 150 -7.58 9.04 2.83
CA TYR A 150 -8.21 7.88 2.20
C TYR A 150 -8.57 8.14 0.73
N ALA A 151 -9.06 9.34 0.38
CA ALA A 151 -9.33 9.69 -1.01
C ALA A 151 -8.04 9.70 -1.87
N ALA A 152 -6.94 10.23 -1.32
CA ALA A 152 -5.63 10.23 -1.97
C ALA A 152 -5.10 8.81 -2.16
N LEU A 153 -5.14 7.98 -1.11
CA LEU A 153 -4.69 6.60 -1.16
C LEU A 153 -5.57 5.75 -2.13
N GLN A 154 -6.87 6.03 -2.22
CA GLN A 154 -7.79 5.39 -3.15
C GLN A 154 -7.48 5.79 -4.60
N SER A 155 -7.23 7.07 -4.84
CA SER A 155 -6.82 7.59 -6.16
C SER A 155 -5.49 6.97 -6.60
N TRP A 156 -4.53 6.87 -5.68
CA TRP A 156 -3.25 6.23 -5.92
C TRP A 156 -3.41 4.74 -6.24
N HIS A 157 -4.17 3.99 -5.43
CA HIS A 157 -4.45 2.57 -5.66
C HIS A 157 -5.14 2.32 -7.01
N ARG A 158 -6.11 3.18 -7.38
CA ARG A 158 -6.78 3.11 -8.69
C ARG A 158 -5.79 3.30 -9.83
N ARG A 159 -4.90 4.30 -9.74
CA ARG A 159 -3.86 4.54 -10.76
C ARG A 159 -2.93 3.34 -10.91
N GLN A 160 -2.50 2.73 -9.80
CA GLN A 160 -1.68 1.53 -9.82
C GLN A 160 -2.39 0.33 -10.43
N THR A 161 -3.66 0.13 -10.08
CA THR A 161 -4.48 -0.96 -10.63
C THR A 161 -4.65 -0.81 -12.14
N LEU A 162 -4.86 0.42 -12.64
CA LEU A 162 -4.95 0.69 -14.08
C LEU A 162 -3.61 0.49 -14.80
N ALA A 163 -2.50 0.88 -14.20
CA ALA A 163 -1.17 0.60 -14.73
C ALA A 163 -0.89 -0.91 -14.81
N ALA A 164 -1.23 -1.65 -13.76
CA ALA A 164 -1.12 -3.10 -13.72
C ALA A 164 -2.04 -3.79 -14.73
N ALA A 165 -3.29 -3.32 -14.89
CA ALA A 165 -4.21 -3.87 -15.88
C ALA A 165 -3.70 -3.67 -17.32
N ARG A 166 -3.14 -2.49 -17.62
CA ARG A 166 -2.48 -2.23 -18.91
C ARG A 166 -1.30 -3.17 -19.14
N TRP A 167 -0.46 -3.38 -18.12
CA TRP A 167 0.67 -4.31 -18.19
C TRP A 167 0.25 -5.76 -18.44
N VAL A 168 -0.82 -6.21 -17.79
CA VAL A 168 -1.33 -7.58 -17.97
C VAL A 168 -1.91 -7.78 -19.38
N ALA A 169 -2.55 -6.75 -19.94
CA ALA A 169 -3.12 -6.82 -21.29
C ALA A 169 -2.05 -6.75 -22.38
N ASP A 170 -1.01 -5.94 -22.16
CA ASP A 170 0.08 -5.72 -23.11
C ASP A 170 1.40 -5.59 -22.33
N PRO A 171 2.14 -6.68 -22.09
CA PRO A 171 3.36 -6.62 -21.30
C PRO A 171 4.51 -6.03 -22.12
N ALA A 172 5.17 -4.99 -21.59
CA ALA A 172 6.34 -4.41 -22.25
C ALA A 172 7.51 -5.42 -22.36
N GLY A 173 8.21 -5.35 -23.50
CA GLY A 173 9.35 -6.22 -23.83
C GLY A 173 9.02 -7.29 -24.87
N PRO A 174 9.93 -8.24 -25.13
CA PRO A 174 9.68 -9.33 -26.07
C PRO A 174 8.54 -10.24 -25.59
N TRP A 175 7.86 -10.86 -26.56
CA TRP A 175 6.84 -11.88 -26.32
C TRP A 175 7.35 -12.96 -25.38
N ARG A 176 6.54 -13.28 -24.37
CA ARG A 176 6.84 -14.29 -23.35
C ARG A 176 5.57 -14.97 -22.89
N ASP A 177 5.70 -16.22 -22.49
CA ASP A 177 4.61 -16.93 -21.86
C ASP A 177 4.29 -16.29 -20.50
N ALA A 178 3.00 -16.28 -20.17
CA ALA A 178 2.58 -15.81 -18.85
C ALA A 178 3.17 -16.74 -17.77
N PRO A 179 3.85 -16.22 -16.73
CA PRO A 179 4.28 -17.05 -15.61
C PRO A 179 3.13 -17.89 -15.03
N PRO A 180 3.39 -19.09 -14.49
CA PRO A 180 2.37 -19.96 -13.91
C PRO A 180 1.63 -19.24 -12.78
N THR A 181 0.36 -19.60 -12.57
CA THR A 181 -0.47 -19.03 -11.51
C THR A 181 -0.10 -19.69 -10.17
N PRO A 182 0.52 -18.99 -9.19
CA PRO A 182 0.76 -19.55 -7.87
C PRO A 182 -0.51 -20.06 -7.18
N TRP A 183 -0.36 -21.11 -6.36
CA TRP A 183 -1.47 -21.76 -5.65
C TRP A 183 -2.24 -20.83 -4.68
N TRP A 184 -1.60 -19.77 -4.18
CA TRP A 184 -2.23 -18.76 -3.32
C TRP A 184 -2.99 -17.69 -4.12
N GLU A 185 -2.70 -17.51 -5.41
CA GLU A 185 -3.27 -16.45 -6.24
C GLU A 185 -4.81 -16.49 -6.37
N PRO A 186 -5.46 -17.67 -6.42
CA PRO A 186 -6.92 -17.79 -6.36
C PRO A 186 -7.54 -17.29 -5.05
N TRP A 187 -6.80 -17.32 -3.94
CA TRP A 187 -7.28 -16.88 -2.63
C TRP A 187 -7.33 -15.36 -2.49
N LEU A 188 -6.57 -14.62 -3.31
CA LEU A 188 -6.62 -13.15 -3.34
C LEU A 188 -7.81 -12.60 -4.14
N GLY A 189 -8.59 -13.46 -4.79
CA GLY A 189 -9.77 -13.09 -5.56
C GLY A 189 -10.88 -12.53 -4.66
N GLY A 190 -11.41 -11.36 -5.02
CA GLY A 190 -12.30 -10.57 -4.17
C GLY A 190 -13.50 -11.32 -3.61
N ARG A 191 -14.15 -12.22 -4.36
CA ARG A 191 -15.32 -12.98 -3.86
C ARG A 191 -14.97 -13.90 -2.68
N ARG A 192 -13.83 -14.60 -2.72
CA ARG A 192 -13.42 -15.55 -1.68
C ARG A 192 -12.91 -14.82 -0.43
N MET A 193 -12.09 -13.78 -0.62
CA MET A 193 -11.63 -12.93 0.49
C MET A 193 -12.79 -12.16 1.14
N LEU A 194 -13.75 -11.65 0.37
CA LEU A 194 -14.97 -11.04 0.91
C LEU A 194 -15.84 -12.05 1.66
N ALA A 195 -15.97 -13.27 1.18
CA ALA A 195 -16.69 -14.33 1.90
C ALA A 195 -15.99 -14.69 3.21
N LEU A 196 -14.65 -14.76 3.23
CA LEU A 196 -13.88 -15.02 4.45
C LEU A 196 -13.95 -13.84 5.43
N ALA A 197 -13.84 -12.61 4.95
CA ALA A 197 -13.99 -11.41 5.77
C ALA A 197 -15.41 -11.31 6.34
N GLY A 198 -16.43 -11.57 5.52
CA GLY A 198 -17.83 -11.62 5.95
C GLY A 198 -18.08 -12.72 6.98
N LEU A 199 -17.56 -13.93 6.76
CA LEU A 199 -17.63 -15.03 7.72
C LEU A 199 -16.95 -14.67 9.04
N TYR A 200 -15.76 -14.06 8.98
CA TYR A 200 -15.05 -13.56 10.15
C TYR A 200 -15.87 -12.51 10.90
N THR A 201 -16.43 -11.51 10.20
CA THR A 201 -17.28 -10.48 10.81
C THR A 201 -18.52 -11.09 11.48
N VAL A 202 -19.23 -12.00 10.80
CA VAL A 202 -20.40 -12.69 11.39
C VAL A 202 -19.99 -13.49 12.62
N THR A 203 -18.87 -14.20 12.56
CA THR A 203 -18.36 -14.99 13.70
C THR A 203 -18.04 -14.09 14.89
N VAL A 204 -17.34 -12.97 14.67
CA VAL A 204 -17.04 -11.99 15.73
C VAL A 204 -18.31 -11.40 16.32
N VAL A 205 -19.29 -11.02 15.49
CA VAL A 205 -20.58 -10.48 15.97
C VAL A 205 -21.32 -11.51 16.83
N VAL A 206 -21.41 -12.77 16.37
CA VAL A 206 -22.07 -13.85 17.12
C VAL A 206 -21.37 -14.09 18.46
N VAL A 207 -20.04 -14.15 18.48
CA VAL A 207 -19.27 -14.33 19.73
C VAL A 207 -19.51 -13.16 20.68
N VAL A 208 -19.41 -11.93 20.20
CA VAL A 208 -19.64 -10.73 21.03
C VAL A 208 -21.05 -10.75 21.63
N LEU A 209 -22.08 -11.02 20.82
CA LEU A 209 -23.47 -11.11 21.30
C LEU A 209 -23.66 -12.25 22.31
N ALA A 210 -23.01 -13.39 22.11
CA ALA A 210 -23.09 -14.52 23.04
C ALA A 210 -22.36 -14.28 24.36
N THR A 211 -21.36 -13.39 24.39
CA THR A 211 -20.60 -13.04 25.61
C THR A 211 -21.13 -11.80 26.33
N SER A 212 -22.10 -11.08 25.75
CA SER A 212 -22.66 -9.85 26.30
C SER A 212 -24.11 -9.97 26.79
N GLY A 213 -24.68 -11.19 26.76
CA GLY A 213 -25.93 -11.57 27.43
C GLY A 213 -25.66 -12.51 28.59
#